data_AF-A0A438C9S5-F1
#
_entry.id   AF-A0A438C9S5-F1
#
_cell.length_a   1.000
_cell.length_b   1.000
_cell.length_c   1.000
_cell.angle_alpha   90.00
_cell.angle_beta   90.00
_cell.angle_gamma   90.00
#
_symmetry.space_group_name_H-M   'P 1'
#
loop_
_entity.id
_entity.type
_entity.pdbx_description
1 polymer ?
#
loop_
_entity_poly.entity_id
_entity_poly.type
_entity_poly.pdbx_seq_one_letter_code
_entity_poly.pdbx_strand_id
1 'polypeptide(L)'
;MGREGYVVPADPQAAMKKKTASRNWIMMDCSGEKTVLDLDKYAIMHRVQIHARDLRILDPLLSYPSTILGRERAIVLNLEHIKAIITAEEVLLRDPSDENVIPVVEELQRRLPPVNAFAKVKEMGRLWAP
;
A
#
# COMPACT_ATOMS: atom_id res chain seq x y z
N MET A 1 -26.56 56.57 19.00
CA MET A 1 -25.66 55.72 19.82
C MET A 1 -25.61 54.34 19.18
N GLY A 2 -24.59 54.08 18.36
CA GLY A 2 -24.33 52.75 17.80
C GLY A 2 -23.67 51.87 18.85
N ARG A 3 -24.03 50.59 18.89
CA ARG A 3 -23.28 49.56 19.59
C ARG A 3 -23.07 48.39 18.64
N GLU A 4 -21.85 48.34 18.14
CA GLU A 4 -21.27 47.32 17.28
C GLU A 4 -21.35 45.94 17.93
N GLY A 5 -21.46 44.94 17.06
CA GLY A 5 -21.46 43.53 17.44
C GLY A 5 -20.10 43.08 17.94
N TYR A 6 -20.13 42.15 18.90
CA TYR A 6 -18.99 41.31 19.22
C TYR A 6 -19.24 39.93 18.62
N VAL A 7 -18.62 39.67 17.47
CA VAL A 7 -18.44 38.32 16.96
C VAL A 7 -17.19 37.77 17.63
N VAL A 8 -17.35 36.79 18.51
CA VAL A 8 -16.24 36.03 19.08
C VAL A 8 -15.55 35.23 17.97
N PRO A 9 -14.21 35.31 17.82
CA PRO A 9 -13.50 34.46 16.89
C PRO A 9 -13.51 33.03 17.44
N ALA A 10 -14.10 32.11 16.67
CA ALA A 10 -13.98 30.69 16.93
C ALA A 10 -12.51 30.28 16.72
N ASP A 11 -11.90 29.80 17.80
CA ASP A 11 -10.56 29.21 17.82
C ASP A 11 -10.48 28.06 16.80
N PRO A 12 -9.54 28.06 15.82
CA PRO A 12 -9.35 26.92 14.93
C PRO A 12 -8.49 25.85 15.62
N GLN A 13 -8.83 25.49 16.86
CA GLN A 13 -8.14 24.41 17.55
C GLN A 13 -8.85 23.08 17.25
N ALA A 14 -8.09 22.19 16.62
CA ALA A 14 -8.33 20.75 16.56
C ALA A 14 -9.48 20.27 15.65
N ALA A 15 -9.35 20.56 14.35
CA ALA A 15 -9.57 19.48 13.38
C ALA A 15 -8.43 18.46 13.55
N MET A 16 -8.45 17.70 14.65
CA MET A 16 -7.83 16.38 14.66
C MET A 16 -8.53 15.63 13.54
N LYS A 17 -7.95 15.67 12.34
CA LYS A 17 -8.26 14.73 11.27
C LYS A 17 -8.11 13.39 11.94
N LYS A 18 -9.23 12.77 12.33
CA LYS A 18 -9.27 11.37 12.70
C LYS A 18 -8.52 10.71 11.56
N LYS A 19 -7.32 10.19 11.84
CA LYS A 19 -6.51 9.49 10.86
C LYS A 19 -7.32 8.24 10.54
N THR A 20 -8.30 8.39 9.66
CA THR A 20 -8.93 7.28 8.96
C THR A 20 -7.74 6.53 8.42
N ALA A 21 -7.53 5.31 8.94
CA ALA A 21 -6.46 4.43 8.48
C ALA A 21 -6.51 4.48 6.96
N SER A 22 -5.45 5.02 6.38
CA SER A 22 -5.40 5.32 4.96
C SER A 22 -5.66 4.03 4.21
N ARG A 23 -6.74 4.05 3.43
CA ARG A 23 -7.16 2.97 2.53
C ARG A 23 -6.41 3.06 1.20
N ASN A 24 -5.38 3.90 1.14
CA ASN A 24 -4.62 4.20 -0.05
C ASN A 24 -3.49 3.17 -0.18
N TRP A 25 -3.58 2.38 -1.24
CA TRP A 25 -2.56 1.44 -1.64
C TRP A 25 -2.05 1.85 -3.02
N ILE A 26 -0.78 1.58 -3.29
CA ILE A 26 -0.27 1.53 -4.64
C ILE A 26 0.00 0.09 -5.00
N MET A 27 -0.62 -0.35 -6.07
CA MET A 27 -0.42 -1.65 -6.67
C MET A 27 0.60 -1.50 -7.79
N MET A 28 1.56 -2.40 -7.83
CA MET A 28 2.51 -2.53 -8.93
C MET A 28 2.41 -3.94 -9.49
N ASP A 29 2.16 -4.05 -10.78
CA ASP A 29 2.15 -5.34 -11.46
C ASP A 29 3.58 -5.81 -11.81
N CYS A 30 3.66 -7.01 -12.36
CA CYS A 30 4.93 -7.60 -12.78
C CYS A 30 5.68 -6.83 -13.88
N SER A 31 5.01 -5.91 -14.58
CA SER A 31 5.61 -5.05 -15.60
C SER A 31 6.13 -3.71 -15.07
N GLY A 32 5.90 -3.44 -13.79
CA GLY A 32 6.26 -2.18 -13.13
C GLY A 32 5.22 -1.07 -13.33
N GLU A 33 4.07 -1.37 -13.95
CA GLU A 33 2.96 -0.42 -14.04
C GLU A 33 2.32 -0.26 -12.67
N LYS A 34 2.08 1.00 -12.29
CA LYS A 34 1.59 1.36 -10.96
C LYS A 34 0.19 1.95 -11.01
N THR A 35 -0.69 1.47 -10.14
CA THR A 35 -2.06 1.95 -10.01
C THR A 35 -2.36 2.26 -8.54
N VAL A 36 -2.89 3.46 -8.27
CA VAL A 36 -3.37 3.80 -6.92
C VAL A 36 -4.75 3.18 -6.73
N LEU A 37 -4.92 2.45 -5.63
CA LEU A 37 -6.16 1.76 -5.27
C LEU A 37 -6.66 2.26 -3.91
N ASP A 38 -7.97 2.50 -3.81
CA ASP A 38 -8.66 2.65 -2.53
C ASP A 38 -9.27 1.30 -2.15
N LEU A 39 -8.58 0.55 -1.29
CA LEU A 39 -9.00 -0.78 -0.86
C LEU A 39 -9.23 -0.78 0.66
N ASP A 40 -10.40 -1.29 1.08
CA ASP A 40 -10.58 -1.66 2.48
C ASP A 40 -9.91 -2.99 2.82
N LYS A 41 -9.89 -3.24 4.13
CA LYS A 41 -9.40 -4.45 4.76
C LYS A 41 -9.96 -5.73 4.12
N TYR A 42 -11.26 -5.78 3.83
CA TYR A 42 -11.91 -6.99 3.32
C TYR A 42 -11.56 -7.22 1.85
N ALA A 43 -11.55 -6.16 1.04
CA ALA A 43 -11.11 -6.20 -0.35
C ALA A 43 -9.68 -6.75 -0.48
N ILE A 44 -8.76 -6.30 0.38
CA ILE A 44 -7.37 -6.80 0.40
C ILE A 44 -7.32 -8.26 0.82
N MET A 45 -8.00 -8.64 1.90
CA MET A 45 -8.03 -10.01 2.38
C MET A 45 -8.53 -10.99 1.31
N HIS A 46 -9.58 -10.63 0.58
CA HIS A 46 -10.11 -11.45 -0.51
C HIS A 46 -9.17 -11.49 -1.73
N ARG A 47 -8.54 -10.36 -2.08
CA ARG A 47 -7.64 -10.26 -3.23
C ARG A 47 -6.38 -11.10 -3.05
N VAL A 48 -5.68 -10.93 -1.93
CA VAL A 48 -4.36 -11.56 -1.70
C VAL A 48 -4.42 -12.84 -0.87
N GLN A 49 -5.61 -13.23 -0.40
CA GLN A 49 -5.86 -14.47 0.33
C GLN A 49 -5.04 -14.61 1.62
N ILE A 50 -4.97 -13.53 2.42
CA ILE A 50 -4.33 -13.52 3.73
C ILE A 50 -5.34 -13.40 4.86
N HIS A 51 -4.97 -13.90 6.05
CA HIS A 51 -5.84 -13.83 7.22
C HIS A 51 -5.89 -12.40 7.78
N ALA A 52 -6.98 -12.07 8.47
CA ALA A 52 -7.14 -10.77 9.13
C ALA A 52 -6.02 -10.47 10.14
N ARG A 53 -5.42 -11.50 10.76
CA ARG A 53 -4.29 -11.37 11.68
C ARG A 53 -3.04 -10.84 10.98
N ASP A 54 -2.80 -11.29 9.76
CA ASP A 54 -1.62 -10.92 9.00
C ASP A 54 -1.76 -9.51 8.47
N LEU A 55 -2.94 -9.14 8.00
CA LEU A 55 -3.21 -7.77 7.55
C LEU A 55 -3.12 -6.74 8.70
N ARG A 56 -3.49 -7.15 9.93
CA ARG A 56 -3.40 -6.29 11.12
C ARG A 56 -1.98 -5.84 11.46
N ILE A 57 -0.94 -6.58 11.05
CA ILE A 57 0.44 -6.18 11.33
C ILE A 57 0.83 -4.90 10.57
N LEU A 58 0.11 -4.60 9.50
CA LEU A 58 0.35 -3.40 8.69
C LEU A 58 -0.44 -2.20 9.23
N ASP A 59 -1.43 -2.41 10.10
CA ASP A 59 -2.39 -1.39 10.55
C ASP A 59 -1.66 -0.18 11.15
N PRO A 60 -1.81 1.03 10.59
CA PRO A 60 -1.09 2.21 11.06
C PRO A 60 -1.52 2.66 12.46
N LEU A 61 -2.65 2.15 12.98
CA LEU A 61 -3.12 2.43 14.34
C LEU A 61 -2.50 1.51 15.39
N LEU A 62 -1.72 0.51 14.97
CA LEU A 62 -1.10 -0.48 15.84
C LEU A 62 0.42 -0.46 15.69
N SER A 63 1.14 -0.57 16.80
CA SER A 63 2.60 -0.70 16.78
C SER A 63 3.00 -2.17 16.77
N TYR A 64 3.61 -2.61 15.67
CA TYR A 64 4.21 -3.95 15.54
C TYR A 64 5.69 -3.83 15.19
N PRO A 65 6.54 -4.75 15.68
CA PRO A 65 7.95 -4.79 15.31
C PRO A 65 8.12 -5.11 13.82
N SER A 66 9.29 -4.75 13.29
CA SER A 66 9.66 -5.10 11.91
C SER A 66 9.57 -6.62 11.69
N THR A 67 8.77 -7.05 10.72
CA THR A 67 8.45 -8.46 10.49
C THR A 67 8.25 -8.74 9.00
N ILE A 68 8.76 -9.88 8.54
CA ILE A 68 8.45 -10.46 7.23
C ILE A 68 7.72 -11.78 7.49
N LEU A 69 6.48 -11.89 7.04
CA LEU A 69 5.67 -13.10 7.19
C LEU A 69 5.53 -13.82 5.85
N GLY A 70 6.00 -15.07 5.81
CA GLY A 70 5.66 -15.99 4.74
C GLY A 70 4.24 -16.54 4.92
N ARG A 71 3.44 -16.43 3.86
CA ARG A 71 2.15 -17.11 3.71
C ARG A 71 2.16 -17.90 2.40
N GLU A 72 1.19 -18.78 2.25
CA GLU A 72 1.10 -19.69 1.10
C GLU A 72 1.12 -18.94 -0.25
N ARG A 73 0.43 -17.80 -0.33
CA ARG A 73 0.28 -17.02 -1.58
C ARG A 73 0.79 -15.58 -1.50
N ALA A 74 1.38 -15.19 -0.38
CA ALA A 74 1.79 -13.82 -0.15
C ALA A 74 2.95 -13.72 0.83
N ILE A 75 3.73 -12.66 0.70
CA ILE A 75 4.70 -12.20 1.70
C ILE A 75 4.14 -10.90 2.27
N VAL A 76 3.91 -10.87 3.58
CA VAL A 76 3.45 -9.65 4.28
C VAL A 76 4.64 -9.00 4.95
N LEU A 77 4.89 -7.74 4.64
CA LEU A 77 6.09 -7.01 5.02
C LEU A 77 5.72 -5.79 5.85
N ASN A 78 6.12 -5.80 7.12
CA ASN A 78 6.05 -4.66 8.02
C ASN A 78 7.48 -4.24 8.36
N LEU A 79 8.03 -3.23 7.71
CA LEU A 79 9.30 -2.60 8.09
C LEU A 79 9.02 -1.15 8.48
N GLU A 80 9.93 -0.51 9.21
CA GLU A 80 9.84 0.87 9.73
C GLU A 80 8.76 1.75 9.05
N HIS A 81 9.05 2.27 7.84
CA HIS A 81 8.10 3.06 7.05
C HIS A 81 7.41 2.26 5.93
N ILE A 82 7.90 1.06 5.61
CA ILE A 82 7.45 0.31 4.44
C ILE A 82 6.51 -0.81 4.86
N LYS A 83 5.24 -0.68 4.47
CA LYS A 83 4.21 -1.71 4.64
C LYS A 83 3.82 -2.25 3.28
N ALA A 84 3.97 -3.54 3.05
CA ALA A 84 3.65 -4.14 1.77
C ALA A 84 3.05 -5.55 1.87
N ILE A 85 2.33 -5.92 0.83
CA ILE A 85 1.91 -7.30 0.56
C ILE A 85 2.43 -7.64 -0.83
N ILE A 86 3.26 -8.66 -0.92
CA ILE A 86 3.87 -9.12 -2.17
C ILE A 86 3.20 -10.44 -2.53
N THR A 87 2.67 -10.53 -3.73
CA THR A 87 2.13 -11.77 -4.30
C THR A 87 2.95 -12.18 -5.52
N ALA A 88 2.58 -13.29 -6.17
CA ALA A 88 3.21 -13.71 -7.42
C ALA A 88 2.90 -12.77 -8.61
N GLU A 89 1.84 -11.98 -8.52
CA GLU A 89 1.32 -11.18 -9.65
C GLU A 89 1.50 -9.68 -9.45
N GLU A 90 1.49 -9.24 -8.19
CA GLU A 90 1.49 -7.82 -7.84
C GLU A 90 2.10 -7.55 -6.46
N VAL A 91 2.57 -6.32 -6.28
CA VAL A 91 3.00 -5.75 -5.00
C VAL A 91 2.02 -4.66 -4.61
N LEU A 92 1.47 -4.74 -3.39
CA LEU A 92 0.66 -3.69 -2.79
C LEU A 92 1.49 -2.99 -1.72
N LEU A 93 1.84 -1.72 -1.91
CA LEU A 93 2.44 -0.88 -0.88
C LEU A 93 1.38 0.05 -0.28
N ARG A 94 1.45 0.25 1.03
CA ARG A 94 0.58 1.20 1.73
C ARG A 94 1.12 2.61 1.61
N ASP A 95 0.22 3.59 1.63
CA ASP A 95 0.55 5.01 1.80
C ASP A 95 1.53 5.56 0.75
N PRO A 96 1.18 5.52 -0.54
CA PRO A 96 2.06 6.01 -1.61
C PRO A 96 2.42 7.50 -1.56
N SER A 97 1.77 8.28 -0.69
CA SER A 97 2.07 9.70 -0.48
C SER A 97 3.10 9.94 0.64
N ASP A 98 3.55 8.89 1.34
CA ASP A 98 4.60 8.99 2.35
C ASP A 98 5.97 9.18 1.67
N GLU A 99 6.75 10.16 2.15
CA GLU A 99 8.08 10.50 1.62
C GLU A 99 9.06 9.33 1.66
N ASN A 100 8.88 8.37 2.58
CA ASN A 100 9.70 7.18 2.68
C ASN A 100 9.26 6.08 1.69
N VAL A 101 8.01 6.11 1.24
CA VAL A 101 7.45 5.10 0.31
C VAL A 101 7.73 5.47 -1.14
N ILE A 102 7.73 6.77 -1.48
CA ILE A 102 7.97 7.26 -2.84
C ILE A 102 9.25 6.68 -3.48
N PRO A 103 10.44 6.73 -2.82
CA PRO A 103 11.66 6.18 -3.40
C PRO A 103 11.59 4.66 -3.61
N VAL A 104 10.82 3.95 -2.78
CA VAL A 104 10.64 2.49 -2.90
C VAL A 104 9.81 2.16 -4.13
N VAL A 105 8.74 2.92 -4.38
CA VAL A 105 7.91 2.77 -5.59
C VAL A 105 8.75 3.01 -6.85
N GLU A 106 9.55 4.08 -6.87
CA GLU A 106 10.42 4.41 -8.00
C GLU A 106 11.48 3.32 -8.25
N GLU A 107 12.10 2.82 -7.18
CA GLU A 107 13.12 1.78 -7.29
C GLU A 107 12.52 0.44 -7.72
N LEU A 108 11.32 0.08 -7.24
CA LEU A 108 10.60 -1.09 -7.74
C LEU A 108 10.28 -0.95 -9.23
N GLN A 109 9.82 0.23 -9.65
CA GLN A 109 9.47 0.50 -11.05
C GLN A 109 10.71 0.39 -11.96
N ARG A 110 11.86 0.86 -11.47
CA ARG A 110 13.14 0.79 -12.19
C ARG A 110 13.71 -0.62 -12.28
N ARG A 111 13.50 -1.45 -11.26
CA ARG A 111 14.05 -2.82 -11.18
C ARG A 111 13.17 -3.86 -11.85
N LEU A 112 11.86 -3.64 -11.89
CA LEU A 112 10.95 -4.56 -12.56
C LEU A 112 11.18 -4.50 -14.08
N PRO A 113 11.18 -5.66 -14.76
CA PRO A 113 11.41 -5.68 -16.20
C PRO A 113 10.26 -4.95 -16.90
N PRO A 114 10.54 -4.11 -17.92
CA PRO A 114 9.47 -3.56 -18.75
C PRO A 114 8.68 -4.70 -19.41
N VAL A 115 7.38 -4.48 -19.67
CA VAL A 115 6.40 -5.42 -20.27
C VAL A 115 7.01 -6.39 -21.30
N ASN A 116 7.88 -5.90 -22.18
CA ASN A 116 8.53 -6.67 -23.25
C ASN A 116 9.45 -7.80 -22.75
N ALA A 117 10.08 -7.66 -21.60
CA ALA A 117 10.92 -8.70 -21.00
C ALA A 117 10.07 -9.77 -20.30
N PHE A 118 8.95 -9.38 -19.67
CA PHE A 118 8.05 -10.29 -18.97
C PHE A 118 7.27 -11.20 -19.94
N ALA A 119 6.84 -10.65 -21.09
CA ALA A 119 6.22 -11.43 -22.16
C ALA A 119 7.15 -12.55 -22.65
N LYS A 120 8.44 -12.24 -22.82
CA LYS A 120 9.47 -13.19 -23.27
C LYS A 120 9.71 -14.34 -22.28
N VAL A 121 9.69 -14.04 -20.97
CA VAL A 121 9.80 -15.05 -19.90
C VAL A 121 8.57 -15.94 -19.85
N LYS A 122 7.37 -15.37 -19.98
CA LYS A 122 6.10 -16.12 -19.98
C LYS A 122 5.96 -17.01 -21.23
N GLU A 123 6.47 -16.56 -22.37
CA GLU A 123 6.53 -17.31 -23.61
C GLU A 123 7.54 -18.46 -23.55
N MET A 124 8.74 -18.24 -23.02
CA MET A 124 9.71 -19.32 -22.74
C MET A 124 9.18 -20.35 -21.74
N GLY A 125 8.47 -19.91 -20.69
CA GLY A 125 7.82 -20.83 -19.75
C GLY A 125 6.68 -21.66 -20.35
N ARG A 126 5.95 -21.14 -21.35
CA ARG A 126 4.95 -21.91 -22.11
C ARG A 126 5.58 -22.92 -23.07
N LEU A 127 6.73 -22.60 -23.66
CA LEU A 127 7.42 -23.46 -24.61
C LEU A 127 8.05 -24.71 -23.97
N TRP A 128 8.12 -24.78 -22.64
CA TRP A 128 8.60 -25.93 -21.87
C TRP A 128 7.52 -26.60 -20.99
N ALA A 129 6.25 -26.24 -21.16
CA ALA A 129 5.16 -27.02 -20.59
C ALA A 129 4.97 -28.32 -21.41
N PRO A 130 4.92 -29.50 -20.76
CA PRO A 130 4.77 -30.78 -21.46
C PRO A 130 3.44 -30.91 -22.21
#